data_AF-A0A7S0KCF0-F1
#
_entry.id   AF-A0A7S0KCF0-F1
#
_cell.length_a   1.000
_cell.length_b   1.000
_cell.length_c   1.000
_cell.angle_alpha   90.00
_cell.angle_beta   90.00
_cell.angle_gamma   90.00
#
_symmetry.space_group_name_H-M   'P 1'
#
loop_
_entity.id
_entity.type
_entity.pdbx_description
1 polymer ?
#
loop_
_entity_poly.entity_id
_entity_poly.type
_entity_poly.pdbx_seq_one_letter_code
_entity_poly.pdbx_strand_id
1 'polypeptide(L)'
;DDDCDIHNIANPDNVAFMNGHDTLLIGEDTSKHKNNAVWAYHMETHALTRISTVVQDAETTGVWYHENINGWSYIMNQVQHPDPASTYGGAGTVGYLGPIKAPGKAAVGVDD
;
A
#
# COMPACT_ATOMS: atom_id res chain seq x y z
N ASP A 1 -12.68 -11.11 13.49
CA ASP A 1 -11.83 -12.28 13.75
C ASP A 1 -10.92 -12.46 12.56
N ASP A 2 -9.65 -12.79 12.82
CA ASP A 2 -8.65 -13.04 11.80
C ASP A 2 -8.55 -14.56 11.57
N ASP A 3 -8.99 -15.02 10.41
CA ASP A 3 -8.98 -16.44 10.00
C ASP A 3 -7.67 -16.84 9.30
N CYS A 4 -6.94 -15.85 8.77
CA CYS A 4 -5.63 -15.99 8.17
C CYS A 4 -4.53 -15.45 9.12
N ASP A 5 -3.29 -15.83 8.87
CA ASP A 5 -2.15 -15.33 9.64
C ASP A 5 -1.97 -13.82 9.41
N ILE A 6 -2.10 -13.05 10.48
CA ILE A 6 -1.96 -11.59 10.49
C ILE A 6 -0.56 -11.10 10.08
N HIS A 7 0.43 -11.98 9.94
CA HIS A 7 1.76 -11.64 9.43
C HIS A 7 1.97 -12.02 7.97
N ASN A 8 0.94 -12.51 7.28
CA ASN A 8 0.96 -12.90 5.89
C ASN A 8 -0.21 -12.29 5.10
N ILE A 9 -0.22 -12.50 3.78
CA ILE A 9 -1.25 -11.97 2.88
C ILE A 9 -2.51 -12.84 2.94
N ALA A 10 -3.69 -12.21 2.93
CA ALA A 10 -4.98 -12.86 2.72
C ALA A 10 -5.78 -12.21 1.59
N ASN A 11 -6.22 -13.03 0.62
CA ASN A 11 -6.96 -12.65 -0.59
C ASN A 11 -6.41 -11.38 -1.29
N PRO A 12 -5.21 -11.45 -1.89
CA PRO A 12 -4.67 -10.32 -2.63
C PRO A 12 -5.57 -10.01 -3.84
N ASP A 13 -5.79 -8.73 -4.11
CA ASP A 13 -6.68 -8.28 -5.19
C ASP A 13 -5.92 -7.42 -6.22
N ASN A 14 -5.20 -6.39 -5.76
CA ASN A 14 -4.50 -5.45 -6.64
C ASN A 14 -2.99 -5.40 -6.34
N VAL A 15 -2.22 -5.01 -7.36
CA VAL A 15 -0.75 -4.95 -7.28
C VAL A 15 -0.18 -3.76 -8.03
N ALA A 16 0.96 -3.26 -7.56
CA ALA A 16 1.78 -2.28 -8.27
C ALA A 16 3.27 -2.59 -8.08
N PHE A 17 4.06 -2.50 -9.14
CA PHE A 17 5.49 -2.74 -9.06
C PHE A 17 6.26 -1.43 -8.85
N MET A 18 7.18 -1.41 -7.88
CA MET A 18 8.07 -0.28 -7.65
C MET A 18 9.33 -0.42 -8.49
N ASN A 19 9.33 0.11 -9.73
CA ASN A 19 10.49 -0.04 -10.62
C ASN A 19 11.75 0.54 -9.98
N GLY A 20 12.85 -0.22 -10.06
CA GLY A 20 14.14 0.14 -9.49
C GLY A 20 14.28 -0.09 -7.97
N HIS A 21 13.23 -0.61 -7.30
CA HIS A 21 13.29 -1.08 -5.91
C HIS A 21 13.07 -2.60 -5.77
N ASP A 22 12.85 -3.31 -6.88
CA ASP A 22 12.55 -4.75 -6.91
C ASP A 22 11.49 -5.17 -5.90
N THR A 23 10.45 -4.33 -5.75
CA THR A 23 9.40 -4.50 -4.74
C THR A 23 8.03 -4.52 -5.41
N LEU A 24 7.25 -5.55 -5.15
CA LEU A 24 5.85 -5.66 -5.52
C LEU A 24 4.97 -5.21 -4.35
N LEU A 25 4.14 -4.20 -4.60
CA LEU A 25 3.08 -3.78 -3.68
C LEU A 25 1.85 -4.65 -3.93
N ILE A 26 1.22 -5.12 -2.86
CA ILE A 26 0.09 -6.05 -2.90
C ILE A 26 -0.98 -5.54 -1.92
N GLY A 27 -2.15 -5.21 -2.44
CA GLY A 27 -3.33 -4.83 -1.66
C GLY A 27 -4.23 -6.04 -1.37
N GLU A 28 -4.76 -6.10 -0.15
CA GLU A 28 -5.78 -7.07 0.26
C GLU A 28 -7.21 -6.56 0.05
N ASP A 29 -8.08 -7.47 -0.39
CA ASP A 29 -9.52 -7.41 -0.22
C ASP A 29 -9.97 -8.75 0.37
N THR A 30 -10.07 -8.83 1.69
CA THR A 30 -10.45 -10.05 2.39
C THR A 30 -11.41 -9.80 3.52
N SER A 31 -12.19 -10.84 3.83
CA SER A 31 -12.92 -11.00 5.08
C SER A 31 -12.15 -11.85 6.11
N LYS A 32 -10.92 -12.28 5.78
CA LYS A 32 -10.09 -13.15 6.62
C LYS A 32 -9.11 -12.40 7.52
N HIS A 33 -8.91 -11.11 7.26
CA HIS A 33 -8.32 -10.16 8.20
C HIS A 33 -9.37 -9.09 8.53
N LYS A 34 -9.42 -8.67 9.79
CA LYS A 34 -10.31 -7.62 10.27
C LYS A 34 -10.01 -6.26 9.63
N ASN A 35 -8.74 -6.03 9.32
CA ASN A 35 -8.28 -4.84 8.62
C ASN A 35 -7.42 -5.31 7.45
N ASN A 36 -7.82 -4.95 6.24
CA ASN A 36 -7.00 -5.21 5.05
C ASN A 36 -5.70 -4.40 5.09
N ALA A 37 -4.68 -4.93 4.43
CA ALA A 37 -3.35 -4.34 4.40
C ALA A 37 -2.82 -4.11 2.98
N VAL A 38 -1.85 -3.20 2.88
CA VAL A 38 -0.92 -3.15 1.75
C VAL A 38 0.41 -3.74 2.21
N TRP A 39 0.91 -4.69 1.43
CA TRP A 39 2.18 -5.36 1.64
C TRP A 39 3.20 -4.94 0.59
N ALA A 40 4.45 -4.80 1.03
CA ALA A 40 5.61 -4.66 0.16
C ALA A 40 6.38 -6.00 0.17
N TYR A 41 6.44 -6.65 -0.98
CA TYR A 41 7.14 -7.90 -1.20
C TYR A 41 8.39 -7.68 -2.04
N HIS A 42 9.57 -7.88 -1.46
CA HIS A 42 10.83 -7.73 -2.19
C HIS A 42 11.11 -8.98 -3.04
N MET A 43 11.24 -8.82 -4.36
CA MET A 43 11.27 -9.92 -5.32
C MET A 43 12.47 -10.84 -5.16
N GLU A 44 13.64 -10.32 -4.78
CA GLU A 44 14.83 -11.16 -4.59
C GLU A 44 14.91 -11.83 -3.21
N THR A 45 14.71 -11.06 -2.13
CA THR A 45 14.86 -11.56 -0.76
C THR A 45 13.62 -12.27 -0.23
N HIS A 46 12.49 -12.12 -0.93
CA HIS A 46 11.16 -12.58 -0.54
C HIS A 46 10.69 -11.99 0.81
N ALA A 47 11.31 -10.88 1.24
CA ALA A 47 10.90 -10.18 2.44
C ALA A 47 9.50 -9.58 2.23
N LEU A 48 8.58 -9.90 3.14
CA LEU A 48 7.22 -9.41 3.15
C LEU A 48 7.06 -8.41 4.30
N THR A 49 6.74 -7.16 3.98
CA THR A 49 6.58 -6.09 4.97
C THR A 49 5.20 -5.46 4.84
N ARG A 50 4.43 -5.40 5.93
CA ARG A 50 3.21 -4.60 5.96
C ARG A 50 3.57 -3.11 6.00
N ILE A 51 3.08 -2.34 5.03
CA ILE A 51 3.38 -0.89 4.93
C ILE A 51 2.16 0.00 5.18
N SER A 52 0.96 -0.55 5.12
CA SER A 52 -0.29 0.16 5.40
C SER A 52 -1.35 -0.81 5.92
N THR A 53 -2.20 -0.33 6.82
CA THR A 53 -3.41 -1.03 7.30
C THR A 53 -4.57 -0.07 7.12
N VAL A 54 -5.68 -0.54 6.52
CA VAL A 54 -6.88 0.28 6.36
C VAL A 54 -7.83 0.12 7.54
N VAL A 55 -8.79 1.04 7.68
CA VAL A 55 -9.80 0.97 8.73
C VAL A 55 -10.67 -0.29 8.61
N GLN A 56 -11.38 -0.61 9.69
CA GLN A 56 -12.15 -1.85 9.78
C GLN A 56 -13.18 -1.95 8.64
N ASP A 57 -13.34 -3.17 8.12
CA ASP A 57 -14.27 -3.56 7.05
C ASP A 57 -14.05 -2.86 5.70
N ALA A 58 -13.01 -2.02 5.59
CA ALA A 58 -12.53 -1.52 4.31
C ALA A 58 -11.60 -2.52 3.62
N GLU A 59 -11.50 -2.43 2.30
CA GLU A 59 -10.45 -3.07 1.51
C GLU A 59 -9.48 -2.04 0.94
N THR A 60 -8.36 -2.53 0.40
CA THR A 60 -7.52 -1.76 -0.51
C THR A 60 -7.94 -2.12 -1.92
N THR A 61 -8.42 -1.15 -2.71
CA THR A 61 -8.94 -1.40 -4.08
C THR A 61 -7.99 -0.94 -5.18
N GLY A 62 -6.95 -0.19 -4.80
CA GLY A 62 -5.97 0.30 -5.76
C GLY A 62 -4.74 0.86 -5.07
N VAL A 63 -3.70 0.04 -4.97
CA VAL A 63 -2.34 0.51 -4.70
C VAL A 63 -1.66 0.93 -6.00
N TRP A 64 -1.00 2.09 -6.01
CA TRP A 64 -0.22 2.57 -7.14
C TRP A 64 1.13 3.12 -6.71
N TYR A 65 2.11 3.04 -7.59
CA TYR A 65 3.42 3.66 -7.42
C TYR A 65 3.62 4.73 -8.50
N HIS A 66 3.72 5.98 -8.08
CA HIS A 66 4.04 7.11 -8.95
C HIS A 66 5.54 7.39 -8.89
N GLU A 67 6.19 7.25 -10.04
CA GLU A 67 7.65 7.30 -10.12
C GLU A 67 8.15 8.68 -10.53
N ASN A 68 9.29 9.08 -9.97
CA ASN A 68 10.13 10.17 -10.48
C ASN A 68 9.39 11.51 -10.72
N ILE A 69 8.63 11.95 -9.73
CA ILE A 69 8.15 13.32 -9.61
C ILE A 69 9.30 14.15 -9.02
N ASN A 70 10.08 14.80 -9.88
CA ASN A 70 11.25 15.62 -9.47
C ASN A 70 12.28 14.85 -8.61
N GLY A 71 12.54 13.58 -8.95
CA GLY A 71 13.46 12.71 -8.21
C GLY A 71 12.87 12.07 -6.95
N TRP A 72 11.57 12.26 -6.72
CA TRP A 72 10.81 11.61 -5.65
C TRP A 72 9.74 10.67 -6.23
N SER A 73 9.33 9.68 -5.46
CA SER A 73 8.27 8.75 -5.78
C SER A 73 7.28 8.63 -4.63
N TYR A 74 6.07 8.16 -4.93
CA TYR A 74 4.98 8.08 -3.96
C TYR A 74 4.18 6.80 -4.17
N ILE A 75 3.75 6.18 -3.07
CA ILE A 75 2.79 5.08 -3.08
C ILE A 75 1.42 5.69 -2.80
N MET A 76 0.45 5.50 -3.67
CA MET A 76 -0.95 5.89 -3.46
C MET A 76 -1.76 4.65 -3.08
N ASN A 77 -2.78 4.81 -2.22
CA ASN A 77 -3.70 3.75 -1.89
C ASN A 77 -5.15 4.26 -1.86
N GLN A 78 -6.03 3.53 -2.53
CA GLN A 78 -7.48 3.72 -2.47
C GLN A 78 -8.08 2.74 -1.47
N VAL A 79 -8.88 3.28 -0.56
CA VAL A 79 -9.60 2.53 0.47
C VAL A 79 -11.09 2.62 0.16
N GLN A 80 -11.78 1.49 -0.03
CA GLN A 80 -13.22 1.50 -0.29
C GLN A 80 -14.04 0.87 0.85
N HIS A 81 -15.31 1.29 0.90
CA HIS A 81 -16.33 0.86 1.85
C HIS A 81 -15.86 0.60 3.29
N PRO A 82 -15.24 1.57 3.99
CA PRO A 82 -15.10 1.47 5.43
C PRO A 82 -16.42 1.11 6.13
N ASP A 83 -16.34 0.55 7.34
CA ASP A 83 -17.51 0.41 8.19
C ASP A 83 -18.30 1.74 8.22
N PRO A 84 -19.63 1.75 7.97
CA PRO A 84 -20.47 2.93 8.11
C PRO A 84 -20.40 3.61 9.48
N ALA A 85 -20.01 2.87 10.53
CA ALA A 85 -19.77 3.38 11.88
C ALA A 85 -18.39 4.03 12.05
N SER A 86 -17.49 3.92 11.07
CA SER A 86 -16.19 4.60 11.08
C SER A 86 -16.32 6.12 10.99
N THR A 87 -15.24 6.84 11.29
CA THR A 87 -15.17 8.31 11.11
C THR A 87 -15.41 8.76 9.66
N TYR A 88 -15.29 7.84 8.70
CA TYR A 88 -15.52 8.11 7.28
C TYR A 88 -16.95 7.83 6.82
N GLY A 89 -17.81 7.26 7.68
CA GLY A 89 -19.22 7.04 7.37
C GLY A 89 -19.47 6.15 6.15
N GLY A 90 -18.58 5.21 5.86
CA GLY A 90 -18.61 4.36 4.67
C GLY A 90 -18.10 5.02 3.38
N ALA A 91 -17.64 6.27 3.43
CA ALA A 91 -17.03 6.92 2.28
C ALA A 91 -15.64 6.33 2.01
N GLY A 92 -15.35 6.08 0.73
CA GLY A 92 -14.00 5.73 0.30
C GLY A 92 -13.01 6.86 0.55
N THR A 93 -11.74 6.51 0.76
CA THR A 93 -10.66 7.48 1.00
C THR A 93 -9.47 7.19 0.09
N VAL A 94 -8.65 8.22 -0.12
CA VAL A 94 -7.36 8.14 -0.81
C VAL A 94 -6.28 8.67 0.10
N GLY A 95 -5.14 8.01 0.12
CA GLY A 95 -3.95 8.45 0.83
C GLY A 95 -2.68 8.17 0.04
N TYR A 96 -1.56 8.73 0.51
CA TYR A 96 -0.26 8.48 -0.09
C TYR A 96 0.86 8.36 0.96
N LEU A 97 1.88 7.55 0.64
CA LEU A 97 3.15 7.46 1.35
C LEU A 97 4.28 8.00 0.48
N GLY A 98 5.07 8.92 1.03
CA GLY A 98 6.24 9.51 0.40
C GLY A 98 6.66 10.80 1.09
N PRO A 99 7.68 11.50 0.56
CA PRO A 99 8.41 11.16 -0.66
C PRO A 99 9.39 9.99 -0.44
N ILE A 100 9.52 9.11 -1.43
CA ILE A 100 10.51 8.03 -1.52
C ILE A 100 11.56 8.47 -2.55
N LYS A 101 12.86 8.31 -2.28
CA LYS A 101 13.88 8.69 -3.27
C LYS A 101 13.75 7.82 -4.53
N ALA A 102 13.65 8.45 -5.70
CA ALA A 102 13.56 7.72 -6.96
C ALA A 102 14.91 7.03 -7.29
N PRO A 103 14.90 5.75 -7.71
CA PRO A 103 16.12 5.01 -8.01
C PRO A 103 16.95 5.67 -9.11
N GLY A 104 18.24 5.88 -8.83
CA GLY A 104 19.19 6.43 -9.79
C GLY A 104 18.93 7.88 -10.21
N LYS A 105 18.12 8.65 -9.47
CA LYS A 105 17.83 10.07 -9.74
C LYS A 105 18.31 10.99 -8.62
N ALA A 106 18.71 12.20 -8.99
CA ALA A 106 18.90 13.29 -8.04
C ALA A 106 17.51 13.78 -7.59
N ALA A 107 17.34 13.99 -6.29
CA ALA A 107 16.10 14.43 -5.69
C ALA A 107 16.13 15.95 -5.49
N VAL A 108 15.11 16.66 -6.00
CA VAL A 108 15.04 18.12 -5.85
C VAL A 108 14.87 18.48 -4.37
N GLY A 109 15.68 19.43 -3.89
CA GLY A 109 15.64 19.94 -2.51
C GLY A 109 16.41 19.11 -1.48
N VAL A 110 17.24 18.14 -1.92
CA VAL A 110 18.16 17.39 -1.02
C VAL A 110 19.58 17.94 -1.06
N ASP A 111 19.94 18.64 -2.15
CA ASP A 111 21.23 19.25 -2.36
C ASP A 111 21.03 20.75 -2.73
N ASP A 112 20.84 21.60 -1.72
CA ASP A 112 21.13 23.04 -1.76
C ASP A 112 22.14 23.37 -0.64
#